data_AF-A0A3D5JVM8-F1
#
_entry.id   AF-A0A3D5JVM8-F1
#
_cell.length_a   1.000
_cell.length_b   1.000
_cell.length_c   1.000
_cell.angle_alpha   90.00
_cell.angle_beta   90.00
_cell.angle_gamma   90.00
#
_symmetry.space_group_name_H-M   'P 1'
#
loop_
_entity.id
_entity.type
_entity.pdbx_description
1 polymer ?
#
loop_
_entity_poly.entity_id
_entity_poly.type
_entity_poly.pdbx_seq_one_letter_code
_entity_poly.pdbx_strand_id
1 'polypeptide(L)'
;MKRKLFVTALGLLLVVLPCRAQQAGSLEPLIEVLGVSEEAQFQLDILKGIAAALKGQRDVPEPKGWAAVAKRLAKSPNAEVRELTLSLSLKFGSQAALDDLSRQLQDTSLGLAKRKRALEALVEARDVRLPPVLLGLLDDAALQRSSVRGLAAFDASGVSKAIIARFSKMKPEAKRDAMATLASRRSYAVALMAAVEKKTIPAKVLSADVVRQLRALNDDTLNSKIERLWGVSRSTPEAKLKEIEKYKRIAELRTNLPNNLSKGRALFNRVCVQCHKLYGEGGTIGPDITGSDRRNLHYIISNIVDPNAEIPNDYRTTIVRMKDDRVLVGVIRSREGQSITVATPGEVLSVAKRDVAAIEPQNFSMMPEGLVLTFSDQDLRDLISYLRGQGQVPLSGGKAAE
;
A
#
# COMPACT_ATOMS: atom_id res chain seq x y z
N MET A 1 -42.47 -68.89 -23.19
CA MET A 1 -42.45 -67.55 -23.84
C MET A 1 -43.30 -66.59 -23.01
N LYS A 2 -42.68 -65.61 -22.32
CA LYS A 2 -43.22 -64.37 -21.69
C LYS A 2 -42.11 -63.83 -20.74
N ARG A 3 -41.21 -62.98 -21.24
CA ARG A 3 -41.11 -61.50 -21.07
C ARG A 3 -40.86 -60.99 -19.63
N LYS A 4 -39.56 -60.70 -19.37
CA LYS A 4 -38.90 -59.56 -18.67
C LYS A 4 -39.62 -58.84 -17.52
N LEU A 5 -38.94 -58.70 -16.38
CA LEU A 5 -38.81 -57.42 -15.65
C LEU A 5 -37.43 -57.35 -14.97
N PHE A 6 -36.57 -56.46 -15.45
CA PHE A 6 -35.34 -56.03 -14.79
C PHE A 6 -35.64 -54.64 -14.23
N VAL A 7 -35.58 -54.48 -12.91
CA VAL A 7 -35.80 -53.21 -12.23
C VAL A 7 -34.49 -52.42 -12.24
N THR A 8 -34.40 -51.41 -13.10
CA THR A 8 -33.36 -50.37 -13.01
C THR A 8 -33.78 -49.33 -11.99
N ALA A 9 -33.09 -49.29 -10.85
CA ALA A 9 -33.18 -48.20 -9.89
C ALA A 9 -32.45 -46.97 -10.45
N LEU A 10 -33.20 -45.94 -10.83
CA LEU A 10 -32.67 -44.63 -11.22
C LEU A 10 -32.52 -43.80 -9.93
N GLY A 11 -31.32 -43.74 -9.38
CA GLY A 11 -30.98 -42.84 -8.27
C GLY A 11 -31.01 -41.40 -8.77
N LEU A 12 -32.02 -40.64 -8.31
CA LEU A 12 -32.14 -39.21 -8.56
C LEU A 12 -31.05 -38.49 -7.74
N LEU A 13 -29.89 -38.22 -8.36
CA LEU A 13 -28.87 -37.37 -7.77
C LEU A 13 -29.39 -35.92 -7.80
N LEU A 14 -29.93 -35.45 -6.67
CA LEU A 14 -30.20 -34.04 -6.42
C LEU A 14 -28.87 -33.29 -6.45
N VAL A 15 -28.47 -32.81 -7.63
CA VAL A 15 -27.43 -31.81 -7.79
C VAL A 15 -27.99 -30.52 -7.21
N VAL A 16 -27.66 -30.24 -5.95
CA VAL A 16 -27.84 -28.92 -5.37
C VAL A 16 -26.87 -27.98 -6.09
N LEU A 17 -27.34 -27.37 -7.18
CA LEU A 17 -26.65 -26.26 -7.80
C LEU A 17 -26.57 -25.13 -6.76
N PRO A 18 -25.38 -24.62 -6.41
CA PRO A 18 -25.31 -23.40 -5.62
C PRO A 18 -25.96 -22.29 -6.44
N CYS A 19 -27.12 -21.82 -5.97
CA CYS A 19 -27.83 -20.69 -6.56
C CYS A 19 -26.89 -19.49 -6.49
N ARG A 20 -26.22 -19.17 -7.60
CA ARG A 20 -25.54 -17.90 -7.78
C ARG A 20 -26.63 -16.83 -7.84
N ALA A 21 -26.87 -16.17 -6.71
CA ALA A 21 -27.54 -14.87 -6.66
C ALA A 21 -26.60 -13.83 -7.29
N GLN A 22 -26.45 -13.91 -8.60
CA GLN A 22 -25.62 -13.03 -9.42
C GLN A 22 -26.37 -12.75 -10.72
N GLN A 23 -27.62 -12.33 -10.59
CA GLN A 23 -28.33 -11.66 -11.67
C GLN A 23 -28.33 -10.16 -11.37
N ALA A 24 -28.05 -9.36 -12.40
CA ALA A 24 -28.01 -7.90 -12.38
C ALA A 24 -29.37 -7.22 -12.03
N GLY A 25 -30.36 -7.98 -11.55
CA GLY A 25 -31.68 -7.54 -11.11
C GLY A 25 -31.89 -7.57 -9.58
N SER A 26 -30.87 -7.91 -8.78
CA SER A 26 -31.01 -8.09 -7.34
C SER A 26 -30.93 -6.80 -6.52
N LEU A 27 -30.54 -5.68 -7.14
CA LEU A 27 -30.37 -4.40 -6.44
C LEU A 27 -31.60 -3.50 -6.62
N GLU A 28 -32.32 -3.62 -7.72
CA GLU A 28 -33.46 -2.78 -8.08
C GLU A 28 -34.55 -2.76 -7.00
N PRO A 29 -34.98 -3.89 -6.40
CA PRO A 29 -35.95 -3.86 -5.32
C PRO A 29 -35.42 -3.10 -4.09
N LEU A 30 -34.13 -3.22 -3.78
CA LEU A 30 -33.51 -2.50 -2.67
C LEU A 30 -33.44 -0.99 -2.96
N ILE A 31 -33.17 -0.61 -4.22
CA ILE A 31 -33.15 0.79 -4.63
C ILE A 31 -34.57 1.40 -4.59
N GLU A 32 -35.58 0.64 -5.00
CA GLU A 32 -36.99 1.07 -4.92
C GLU A 32 -37.40 1.31 -3.45
N VAL A 33 -37.08 0.37 -2.56
CA VAL A 33 -37.33 0.52 -1.11
C VAL A 33 -36.58 1.72 -0.52
N LEU A 34 -35.32 1.92 -0.91
CA LEU A 34 -34.54 3.11 -0.54
C LEU A 34 -35.14 4.41 -1.09
N GLY A 35 -35.90 4.35 -2.18
CA GLY A 35 -36.57 5.48 -2.82
C GLY A 35 -37.87 5.90 -2.16
N VAL A 36 -38.53 5.01 -1.41
CA VAL A 36 -39.79 5.31 -0.70
C VAL A 36 -39.60 5.52 0.80
N SER A 37 -38.58 4.90 1.42
CA SER A 37 -38.36 5.04 2.86
C SER A 37 -37.85 6.44 3.23
N GLU A 38 -38.35 6.99 4.33
CA GLU A 38 -37.88 8.23 4.98
C GLU A 38 -37.12 7.95 6.29
N GLU A 39 -37.07 6.70 6.75
CA GLU A 39 -36.41 6.34 8.02
C GLU A 39 -34.90 6.15 7.82
N ALA A 40 -34.11 7.04 8.44
CA ALA A 40 -32.66 7.08 8.24
C ALA A 40 -31.93 5.79 8.67
N GLN A 41 -32.40 5.12 9.73
CA GLN A 41 -31.79 3.88 10.21
C GLN A 41 -32.04 2.73 9.22
N PHE A 42 -33.27 2.60 8.73
CA PHE A 42 -33.62 1.60 7.72
C PHE A 42 -32.86 1.82 6.41
N GLN A 43 -32.75 3.07 5.95
CA GLN A 43 -31.91 3.43 4.80
C GLN A 43 -30.45 3.01 5.03
N LEU A 44 -29.91 3.29 6.21
CA LEU A 44 -28.54 2.95 6.59
C LEU A 44 -28.29 1.44 6.53
N ASP A 45 -29.22 0.62 7.04
CA ASP A 45 -29.07 -0.84 7.06
C ASP A 45 -29.08 -1.44 5.64
N ILE A 46 -29.95 -0.94 4.76
CA ILE A 46 -29.97 -1.35 3.34
C ILE A 46 -28.66 -0.95 2.65
N LEU A 47 -28.21 0.30 2.83
CA LEU A 47 -26.95 0.78 2.24
C LEU A 47 -25.75 -0.04 2.73
N LYS A 48 -25.72 -0.40 4.02
CA LYS A 48 -24.69 -1.29 4.60
C LYS A 48 -24.73 -2.68 3.95
N GLY A 49 -25.92 -3.25 3.76
CA GLY A 49 -26.10 -4.53 3.06
C GLY A 49 -25.58 -4.50 1.62
N ILE A 50 -25.95 -3.48 0.84
CA ILE A 50 -25.47 -3.30 -0.53
C ILE A 50 -23.94 -3.11 -0.53
N ALA A 51 -23.41 -2.25 0.33
CA ALA A 51 -21.96 -2.00 0.42
C ALA A 51 -21.17 -3.26 0.79
N ALA A 52 -21.70 -4.08 1.70
CA ALA A 52 -21.10 -5.36 2.06
C ALA A 52 -21.12 -6.35 0.89
N ALA A 53 -22.24 -6.46 0.16
CA ALA A 53 -22.35 -7.32 -1.02
C ALA A 53 -21.42 -6.89 -2.15
N LEU A 54 -21.20 -5.58 -2.32
CA LEU A 54 -20.31 -5.00 -3.33
C LEU A 54 -18.88 -4.80 -2.83
N LYS A 55 -18.52 -5.30 -1.64
CA LYS A 55 -17.17 -5.13 -1.08
C LYS A 55 -16.12 -5.76 -2.01
N GLY A 56 -15.15 -4.94 -2.42
CA GLY A 56 -14.10 -5.33 -3.36
C GLY A 56 -14.52 -5.35 -4.84
N GLN A 57 -15.79 -5.05 -5.15
CA GLN A 57 -16.27 -4.84 -6.50
C GLN A 57 -16.07 -3.38 -6.92
N ARG A 58 -15.86 -3.19 -8.22
CA ARG A 58 -15.75 -1.90 -8.93
C ARG A 58 -16.47 -2.04 -10.28
N ASP A 59 -16.72 -0.93 -10.96
CA ASP A 59 -17.48 -0.81 -12.23
C ASP A 59 -18.74 -1.68 -12.25
N VAL A 60 -19.51 -1.63 -11.16
CA VAL A 60 -20.79 -2.31 -11.09
C VAL A 60 -21.77 -1.49 -11.93
N PRO A 61 -22.59 -2.08 -12.82
CA PRO A 61 -23.58 -1.32 -13.57
C PRO A 61 -24.50 -0.54 -12.62
N GLU A 62 -24.76 0.73 -12.92
CA GLU A 62 -25.65 1.56 -12.10
C GLU A 62 -27.07 0.96 -12.09
N PRO A 63 -27.64 0.63 -10.90
CA PRO A 63 -28.99 0.11 -10.82
C PRO A 63 -30.02 1.16 -11.29
N LYS A 64 -31.11 0.70 -11.90
CA LYS A 64 -32.21 1.59 -12.32
C LYS A 64 -32.73 2.39 -11.11
N GLY A 65 -32.92 3.69 -11.31
CA GLY A 65 -33.44 4.60 -10.28
C GLY A 65 -32.39 5.11 -9.28
N TRP A 66 -31.16 4.57 -9.29
CA TRP A 66 -30.12 4.95 -8.32
C TRP A 66 -29.83 6.46 -8.34
N ALA A 67 -29.70 7.10 -9.50
CA ALA A 67 -29.38 8.52 -9.59
C ALA A 67 -30.38 9.42 -8.83
N ALA A 68 -31.68 9.11 -8.89
CA ALA A 68 -32.72 9.85 -8.18
C ALA A 68 -32.64 9.62 -6.66
N VAL A 69 -32.49 8.35 -6.25
CA VAL A 69 -32.35 7.96 -4.85
C VAL A 69 -31.10 8.57 -4.23
N ALA A 70 -29.95 8.48 -4.91
CA ALA A 70 -28.69 9.03 -4.46
C ALA A 70 -28.76 10.55 -4.26
N LYS A 71 -29.41 11.29 -5.17
CA LYS A 71 -29.62 12.74 -5.03
C LYS A 71 -30.44 13.09 -3.78
N ARG A 72 -31.40 12.24 -3.40
CA ARG A 72 -32.19 12.40 -2.17
C ARG A 72 -31.36 12.05 -0.93
N LEU A 73 -30.73 10.87 -0.92
CA LEU A 73 -29.95 10.37 0.22
C LEU A 73 -28.69 11.21 0.50
N ALA A 74 -28.13 11.88 -0.51
CA ALA A 74 -27.05 12.84 -0.33
C ALA A 74 -27.43 14.04 0.57
N LYS A 75 -28.74 14.29 0.77
CA LYS A 75 -29.27 15.32 1.68
C LYS A 75 -29.74 14.77 3.02
N SER A 76 -29.57 13.48 3.28
CA SER A 76 -29.98 12.84 4.54
C SER A 76 -29.34 13.55 5.74
N PRO A 77 -30.04 13.71 6.87
CA PRO A 77 -29.43 14.22 8.11
C PRO A 77 -28.35 13.28 8.64
N ASN A 78 -28.44 11.97 8.35
CA ASN A 78 -27.48 10.98 8.79
C ASN A 78 -26.19 11.01 7.93
N ALA A 79 -25.04 11.20 8.57
CA ALA A 79 -23.75 11.28 7.90
C ALA A 79 -23.33 9.96 7.22
N GLU A 80 -23.55 8.82 7.88
CA GLU A 80 -23.21 7.50 7.32
C GLU A 80 -24.04 7.19 6.07
N VAL A 81 -25.31 7.60 6.03
CA VAL A 81 -26.16 7.47 4.84
C VAL A 81 -25.57 8.25 3.67
N ARG A 82 -25.14 9.49 3.89
CA ARG A 82 -24.50 10.31 2.84
C ARG A 82 -23.19 9.68 2.36
N GLU A 83 -22.37 9.17 3.28
CA GLU A 83 -21.07 8.56 2.95
C GLU A 83 -21.22 7.25 2.17
N LEU A 84 -22.13 6.35 2.59
CA LEU A 84 -22.41 5.11 1.87
C LEU A 84 -23.05 5.38 0.51
N THR A 85 -23.93 6.37 0.41
CA THR A 85 -24.52 6.77 -0.87
C THR A 85 -23.44 7.24 -1.85
N LEU A 86 -22.50 8.07 -1.40
CA LEU A 86 -21.38 8.48 -2.24
C LEU A 86 -20.51 7.28 -2.63
N SER A 87 -20.12 6.44 -1.67
CA SER A 87 -19.30 5.25 -1.91
C SER A 87 -19.92 4.32 -2.96
N LEU A 88 -21.23 4.04 -2.84
CA LEU A 88 -21.97 3.21 -3.80
C LEU A 88 -22.09 3.90 -5.16
N SER A 89 -22.36 5.21 -5.20
CA SER A 89 -22.40 5.96 -6.46
C SER A 89 -21.09 5.88 -7.23
N LEU A 90 -19.95 5.88 -6.53
CA LEU A 90 -18.64 5.68 -7.17
C LEU A 90 -18.44 4.25 -7.67
N LYS A 91 -18.89 3.24 -6.92
CA LYS A 91 -18.87 1.84 -7.38
C LYS A 91 -19.72 1.61 -8.63
N PHE A 92 -20.79 2.40 -8.76
CA PHE A 92 -21.68 2.41 -9.92
C PHE A 92 -21.19 3.26 -11.09
N GLY A 93 -20.06 3.97 -10.95
CA GLY A 93 -19.52 4.83 -12.00
C GLY A 93 -20.33 6.11 -12.23
N SER A 94 -21.04 6.61 -11.21
CA SER A 94 -21.90 7.78 -11.34
C SER A 94 -21.12 9.03 -11.74
N GLN A 95 -21.38 9.53 -12.96
CA GLN A 95 -20.70 10.71 -13.51
C GLN A 95 -20.91 11.96 -12.65
N ALA A 96 -22.11 12.14 -12.10
CA ALA A 96 -22.44 13.27 -11.23
C ALA A 96 -21.62 13.24 -9.92
N ALA A 97 -21.40 12.05 -9.34
CA ALA A 97 -20.57 11.90 -8.15
C ALA A 97 -19.09 12.18 -8.44
N LEU A 98 -18.57 11.71 -9.57
CA LEU A 98 -17.20 11.98 -10.02
C LEU A 98 -16.99 13.48 -10.27
N ASP A 99 -17.94 14.15 -10.92
CA ASP A 99 -17.89 15.59 -11.17
C ASP A 99 -17.90 16.40 -9.89
N ASP A 100 -18.75 16.01 -8.92
CA ASP A 100 -18.80 16.66 -7.63
C ASP A 100 -17.47 16.53 -6.86
N LEU A 101 -16.91 15.32 -6.80
CA LEU A 101 -15.61 15.12 -6.14
C LEU A 101 -14.49 15.87 -6.85
N SER A 102 -14.49 15.92 -8.19
CA SER A 102 -13.50 16.68 -8.96
C SER A 102 -13.56 18.17 -8.63
N ARG A 103 -14.77 18.74 -8.48
CA ARG A 103 -14.95 20.12 -8.00
C ARG A 103 -14.45 20.28 -6.57
N GLN A 104 -14.80 19.37 -5.66
CA GLN A 104 -14.36 19.42 -4.26
C GLN A 104 -12.83 19.35 -4.12
N LEU A 105 -12.15 18.55 -4.94
CA LEU A 105 -10.69 18.45 -4.94
C LEU A 105 -10.02 19.77 -5.36
N GLN A 106 -10.59 20.44 -6.35
CA GLN A 106 -10.05 21.67 -6.93
C GLN A 106 -10.44 22.93 -6.16
N ASP A 107 -11.51 22.89 -5.38
CA ASP A 107 -11.96 24.01 -4.55
C ASP A 107 -11.03 24.23 -3.35
N THR A 108 -10.18 25.26 -3.45
CA THR A 108 -9.22 25.63 -2.40
C THR A 108 -9.87 26.27 -1.16
N SER A 109 -11.15 26.64 -1.23
CA SER A 109 -11.89 27.13 -0.05
C SER A 109 -12.30 25.99 0.90
N LEU A 110 -12.33 24.74 0.41
CA LEU A 110 -12.64 23.57 1.23
C LEU A 110 -11.44 23.15 2.07
N GLY A 111 -11.74 22.70 3.30
CA GLY A 111 -10.72 22.17 4.21
C GLY A 111 -9.96 20.98 3.62
N LEU A 112 -8.66 20.88 3.94
CA LEU A 112 -7.74 19.89 3.39
C LEU A 112 -8.24 18.44 3.52
N ALA A 113 -8.88 18.09 4.64
CA ALA A 113 -9.43 16.76 4.85
C ALA A 113 -10.51 16.40 3.82
N LYS A 114 -11.33 17.36 3.40
CA LYS A 114 -12.37 17.15 2.38
C LYS A 114 -11.73 16.96 0.99
N ARG A 115 -10.75 17.80 0.64
CA ARG A 115 -9.99 17.69 -0.61
C ARG A 115 -9.24 16.35 -0.72
N LYS A 116 -8.60 15.90 0.37
CA LYS A 116 -7.90 14.59 0.42
C LYS A 116 -8.85 13.41 0.21
N ARG A 117 -10.01 13.41 0.88
CA ARG A 117 -11.04 12.37 0.67
C ARG A 117 -11.55 12.34 -0.77
N ALA A 118 -11.77 13.51 -1.38
CA ALA A 118 -12.17 13.60 -2.79
C ALA A 118 -11.10 13.01 -3.72
N LEU A 119 -9.81 13.32 -3.49
CA LEU A 119 -8.70 12.74 -4.23
C LEU A 119 -8.68 11.21 -4.10
N GLU A 120 -8.72 10.69 -2.87
CA GLU A 120 -8.68 9.25 -2.60
C GLU A 120 -9.84 8.50 -3.29
N ALA A 121 -11.06 9.06 -3.21
CA ALA A 121 -12.25 8.53 -3.85
C ALA A 121 -12.14 8.51 -5.40
N LEU A 122 -11.62 9.59 -6.00
CA LEU A 122 -11.41 9.67 -7.45
C LEU A 122 -10.34 8.68 -7.93
N VAL A 123 -9.27 8.47 -7.14
CA VAL A 123 -8.24 7.47 -7.42
C VAL A 123 -8.80 6.05 -7.32
N GLU A 124 -9.60 5.74 -6.29
CA GLU A 124 -10.22 4.42 -6.13
C GLU A 124 -11.18 4.11 -7.28
N ALA A 125 -11.98 5.10 -7.67
CA ALA A 125 -12.90 5.05 -8.81
C ALA A 125 -12.18 5.05 -10.16
N ARG A 126 -10.86 5.31 -10.19
CA ARG A 126 -10.04 5.42 -11.42
C ARG A 126 -10.64 6.38 -12.46
N ASP A 127 -11.09 7.56 -12.03
CA ASP A 127 -11.61 8.57 -12.97
C ASP A 127 -10.54 8.92 -14.01
N VAL A 128 -10.82 8.62 -15.28
CA VAL A 128 -9.90 8.81 -16.41
C VAL A 128 -9.51 10.28 -16.62
N ARG A 129 -10.26 11.22 -16.04
CA ARG A 129 -10.01 12.67 -16.12
C ARG A 129 -9.14 13.18 -14.97
N LEU A 130 -8.83 12.33 -13.98
CA LEU A 130 -8.07 12.70 -12.80
C LEU A 130 -6.57 13.00 -13.06
N PRO A 131 -5.85 12.32 -13.98
CA PRO A 131 -4.41 12.51 -14.10
C PRO A 131 -3.96 13.97 -14.32
N PRO A 132 -4.57 14.77 -15.21
CA PRO A 132 -4.23 16.19 -15.34
C PRO A 132 -4.38 16.99 -14.05
N VAL A 133 -5.41 16.69 -13.25
CA VAL A 133 -5.65 17.35 -11.96
C VAL A 133 -4.54 16.99 -10.96
N LEU A 134 -4.18 15.71 -10.84
CA LEU A 134 -3.10 15.29 -9.94
C LEU A 134 -1.73 15.85 -10.35
N LEU A 135 -1.48 15.98 -11.66
CA LEU A 135 -0.28 16.65 -12.18
C LEU A 135 -0.21 18.12 -11.75
N GLY A 136 -1.33 18.85 -11.79
CA GLY A 136 -1.42 20.22 -11.28
C GLY A 136 -1.21 20.34 -9.77
N LEU A 137 -1.54 19.28 -9.02
CA LEU A 137 -1.37 19.23 -7.56
C LEU A 137 0.02 18.77 -7.11
N LEU A 138 0.97 18.53 -8.03
CA LEU A 138 2.34 18.16 -7.65
C LEU A 138 3.11 19.30 -6.96
N ASP A 139 2.67 20.55 -7.11
CA ASP A 139 3.26 21.73 -6.46
C ASP A 139 2.48 22.17 -5.21
N ASP A 140 1.32 21.57 -4.92
CA ASP A 140 0.53 21.83 -3.71
C ASP A 140 1.19 21.13 -2.50
N ALA A 141 1.72 21.89 -1.55
CA ALA A 141 2.46 21.33 -0.41
C ALA A 141 1.63 20.37 0.47
N ALA A 142 0.31 20.52 0.49
CA ALA A 142 -0.59 19.74 1.33
C ALA A 142 -1.11 18.47 0.64
N LEU A 143 -1.18 18.49 -0.70
CA LEU A 143 -1.68 17.38 -1.53
C LEU A 143 -0.61 16.66 -2.34
N GLN A 144 0.62 17.20 -2.48
CA GLN A 144 1.71 16.66 -3.30
C GLN A 144 1.90 15.14 -3.10
N ARG A 145 1.95 14.69 -1.85
CA ARG A 145 2.12 13.27 -1.53
C ARG A 145 0.95 12.40 -2.01
N SER A 146 -0.28 12.82 -1.74
CA SER A 146 -1.48 12.09 -2.19
C SER A 146 -1.57 12.08 -3.73
N SER A 147 -1.20 13.18 -4.38
CA SER A 147 -1.17 13.29 -5.84
C SER A 147 -0.14 12.37 -6.47
N VAL A 148 1.08 12.32 -5.92
CA VAL A 148 2.14 11.42 -6.38
C VAL A 148 1.69 9.96 -6.28
N ARG A 149 1.17 9.51 -5.13
CA ARG A 149 0.69 8.13 -4.97
C ARG A 149 -0.51 7.85 -5.88
N GLY A 150 -1.45 8.79 -6.00
CA GLY A 150 -2.62 8.66 -6.87
C GLY A 150 -2.25 8.47 -8.34
N LEU A 151 -1.21 9.16 -8.82
CA LEU A 151 -0.72 9.02 -10.20
C LEU A 151 -0.22 7.61 -10.53
N ALA A 152 0.15 6.80 -9.53
CA ALA A 152 0.49 5.40 -9.76
C ALA A 152 -0.70 4.63 -10.36
N ALA A 153 -1.95 4.96 -10.03
CA ALA A 153 -3.13 4.24 -10.51
C ALA A 153 -3.42 4.40 -12.01
N PHE A 154 -2.79 5.35 -12.69
CA PHE A 154 -3.09 5.73 -14.07
C PHE A 154 -1.84 5.57 -14.93
N ASP A 155 -1.95 4.95 -16.12
CA ASP A 155 -0.90 4.98 -17.14
C ASP A 155 -1.13 6.20 -18.04
N ALA A 156 -0.69 7.36 -17.59
CA ALA A 156 -0.91 8.64 -18.26
C ALA A 156 0.42 9.22 -18.76
N SER A 157 0.40 9.77 -19.98
CA SER A 157 1.56 10.42 -20.57
C SER A 157 2.03 11.59 -19.71
N GLY A 158 3.34 11.73 -19.52
CA GLY A 158 3.93 12.87 -18.83
C GLY A 158 4.02 12.74 -17.31
N VAL A 159 3.41 11.71 -16.70
CA VAL A 159 3.50 11.46 -15.24
C VAL A 159 4.94 11.33 -14.78
N SER A 160 5.70 10.44 -15.40
CA SER A 160 7.10 10.21 -15.02
C SER A 160 7.95 11.47 -15.18
N LYS A 161 7.81 12.19 -16.31
CA LYS A 161 8.49 13.46 -16.58
C LYS A 161 8.15 14.53 -15.53
N ALA A 162 6.88 14.66 -15.16
CA ALA A 162 6.42 15.67 -14.21
C ALA A 162 6.94 15.41 -12.78
N ILE A 163 6.95 14.14 -12.35
CA ILE A 163 7.50 13.74 -11.06
C ILE A 163 9.03 13.98 -11.04
N ILE A 164 9.75 13.53 -12.07
CA ILE A 164 11.21 13.67 -12.16
C ILE A 164 11.61 15.16 -12.14
N ALA A 165 10.90 16.03 -12.87
CA ALA A 165 11.19 17.46 -12.92
C ALA A 165 11.07 18.17 -11.57
N ARG A 166 10.23 17.65 -10.66
CA ARG A 166 10.00 18.22 -9.32
C ARG A 166 10.77 17.50 -8.22
N PHE A 167 11.44 16.40 -8.55
CA PHE A 167 12.02 15.47 -7.59
C PHE A 167 12.98 16.16 -6.61
N SER A 168 13.85 17.06 -7.08
CA SER A 168 14.83 17.74 -6.23
C SER A 168 14.18 18.60 -5.14
N LYS A 169 13.04 19.24 -5.45
CA LYS A 169 12.27 20.15 -4.58
C LYS A 169 11.35 19.41 -3.59
N MET A 170 11.09 18.12 -3.81
CA MET A 170 10.23 17.33 -2.94
C MET A 170 10.84 17.10 -1.55
N LYS A 171 9.98 17.09 -0.52
CA LYS A 171 10.33 16.66 0.84
C LYS A 171 10.72 15.16 0.85
N PRO A 172 11.48 14.68 1.86
CA PRO A 172 11.92 13.29 1.92
C PRO A 172 10.79 12.25 1.77
N GLU A 173 9.64 12.51 2.38
CA GLU A 173 8.46 11.64 2.30
C GLU A 173 7.89 11.59 0.88
N ALA A 174 7.80 12.75 0.22
CA ALA A 174 7.32 12.85 -1.17
C ALA A 174 8.31 12.23 -2.15
N LYS A 175 9.62 12.32 -1.91
CA LYS A 175 10.65 11.62 -2.70
C LYS A 175 10.47 10.10 -2.64
N ARG A 176 10.15 9.54 -1.46
CA ARG A 176 9.84 8.11 -1.32
C ARG A 176 8.59 7.71 -2.11
N ASP A 177 7.49 8.45 -1.94
CA ASP A 177 6.25 8.23 -2.68
C ASP A 177 6.50 8.30 -4.21
N ALA A 178 7.35 9.24 -4.65
CA ALA A 178 7.73 9.42 -6.04
C ALA A 178 8.54 8.24 -6.61
N MET A 179 9.49 7.71 -5.84
CA MET A 179 10.27 6.54 -6.25
C MET A 179 9.38 5.30 -6.37
N ALA A 180 8.49 5.05 -5.40
CA ALA A 180 7.53 3.95 -5.45
C ALA A 180 6.58 4.08 -6.65
N THR A 181 6.09 5.30 -6.91
CA THR A 181 5.23 5.58 -8.08
C THR A 181 5.98 5.33 -9.40
N LEU A 182 7.21 5.82 -9.52
CA LEU A 182 8.02 5.65 -10.73
C LEU A 182 8.47 4.20 -10.95
N ALA A 183 8.64 3.42 -9.89
CA ALA A 183 8.97 1.99 -9.98
C ALA A 183 7.74 1.09 -10.23
N SER A 184 6.53 1.64 -10.13
CA SER A 184 5.29 0.84 -10.16
C SER A 184 4.99 0.17 -11.49
N ARG A 185 5.48 0.71 -12.61
CA ARG A 185 5.26 0.15 -13.95
C ARG A 185 6.42 0.44 -14.89
N ARG A 186 6.53 -0.37 -15.95
CA ARG A 186 7.63 -0.32 -16.91
C ARG A 186 7.81 1.05 -17.57
N SER A 187 6.73 1.66 -18.06
CA SER A 187 6.77 2.96 -18.73
C SER A 187 7.38 4.06 -17.85
N TYR A 188 7.15 4.00 -16.54
CA TYR A 188 7.68 4.97 -15.58
C TYR A 188 9.10 4.63 -15.14
N ALA A 189 9.38 3.34 -14.94
CA ALA A 189 10.69 2.85 -14.52
C ALA A 189 11.78 3.15 -15.54
N VAL A 190 11.47 3.06 -16.85
CA VAL A 190 12.39 3.45 -17.93
C VAL A 190 12.80 4.91 -17.81
N ALA A 191 11.85 5.82 -17.53
CA ALA A 191 12.13 7.23 -17.34
C ALA A 191 12.94 7.50 -16.07
N LEU A 192 12.64 6.79 -14.98
CA LEU A 192 13.42 6.86 -13.73
C LEU A 192 14.87 6.45 -13.97
N MET A 193 15.11 5.30 -14.58
CA MET A 193 16.47 4.80 -14.83
C MET A 193 17.23 5.74 -15.76
N ALA A 194 16.58 6.31 -16.78
CA ALA A 194 17.21 7.33 -17.62
C ALA A 194 17.57 8.60 -16.83
N ALA A 195 16.74 9.03 -15.87
CA ALA A 195 17.04 10.17 -15.01
C ALA A 195 18.20 9.88 -14.04
N VAL A 196 18.34 8.64 -13.58
CA VAL A 196 19.48 8.19 -12.76
C VAL A 196 20.77 8.15 -13.58
N GLU A 197 20.73 7.61 -14.80
CA GLU A 197 21.88 7.61 -15.73
C GLU A 197 22.38 9.02 -16.03
N LYS A 198 21.44 9.97 -16.24
CA LYS A 198 21.73 11.38 -16.47
C LYS A 198 22.10 12.15 -15.19
N LYS A 199 22.14 11.49 -14.03
CA LYS A 199 22.41 12.09 -12.71
C LYS A 199 21.41 13.18 -12.30
N THR A 200 20.26 13.29 -12.96
CA THR A 200 19.15 14.16 -12.54
C THR A 200 18.55 13.67 -11.23
N ILE A 201 18.49 12.35 -11.05
CA ILE A 201 18.20 11.69 -9.78
C ILE A 201 19.48 10.98 -9.32
N PRO A 202 20.02 11.28 -8.13
CA PRO A 202 21.20 10.59 -7.64
C PRO A 202 20.92 9.09 -7.42
N ALA A 203 21.81 8.21 -7.90
CA ALA A 203 21.67 6.75 -7.75
C ALA A 203 21.49 6.30 -6.28
N LYS A 204 22.11 7.02 -5.33
CA LYS A 204 21.98 6.79 -3.88
C LYS A 204 20.54 6.89 -3.34
N VAL A 205 19.61 7.46 -4.11
CA VAL A 205 18.20 7.57 -3.72
C VAL A 205 17.40 6.32 -4.10
N LEU A 206 17.95 5.45 -4.94
CA LEU A 206 17.39 4.12 -5.18
C LEU A 206 17.60 3.26 -3.94
N SER A 207 16.59 3.20 -3.09
CA SER A 207 16.59 2.30 -1.94
C SER A 207 16.38 0.84 -2.41
N ALA A 208 16.73 -0.11 -1.55
CA ALA A 208 16.63 -1.52 -1.88
C ALA A 208 15.19 -1.96 -2.19
N ASP A 209 14.18 -1.36 -1.55
CA ASP A 209 12.75 -1.61 -1.85
C ASP A 209 12.37 -1.12 -3.26
N VAL A 210 12.82 0.07 -3.66
CA VAL A 210 12.61 0.60 -5.02
C VAL A 210 13.29 -0.31 -6.05
N VAL A 211 14.52 -0.74 -5.78
CA VAL A 211 15.24 -1.69 -6.65
C VAL A 211 14.51 -3.03 -6.76
N ARG A 212 13.96 -3.56 -5.67
CA ARG A 212 13.14 -4.78 -5.70
C ARG A 212 11.88 -4.59 -6.55
N GLN A 213 11.21 -3.45 -6.41
CA GLN A 213 10.03 -3.14 -7.22
C GLN A 213 10.38 -3.00 -8.71
N LEU A 214 11.50 -2.36 -9.03
CA LEU A 214 11.99 -2.27 -10.41
C LEU A 214 12.32 -3.65 -10.99
N ARG A 215 12.98 -4.53 -10.21
CA ARG A 215 13.25 -5.91 -10.63
C ARG A 215 11.98 -6.73 -10.82
N ALA A 216 10.94 -6.48 -10.02
CA ALA A 216 9.65 -7.15 -10.14
C ALA A 216 8.93 -6.86 -11.48
N LEU A 217 9.32 -5.80 -12.19
CA LEU A 217 8.84 -5.51 -13.55
C LEU A 217 9.31 -6.55 -14.57
N ASN A 218 10.31 -7.38 -14.23
CA ASN A 218 10.83 -8.45 -15.08
C ASN A 218 11.26 -7.95 -16.48
N ASP A 219 11.98 -6.83 -16.52
CA ASP A 219 12.54 -6.25 -17.74
C ASP A 219 14.07 -6.33 -17.71
N ASP A 220 14.64 -7.07 -18.65
CA ASP A 220 16.09 -7.34 -18.71
C ASP A 220 16.91 -6.05 -18.88
N THR A 221 16.40 -5.08 -19.65
CA THR A 221 17.11 -3.82 -19.88
C THR A 221 17.17 -3.00 -18.59
N LEU A 222 16.07 -2.92 -17.84
CA LEU A 222 16.05 -2.28 -16.52
C LEU A 222 16.97 -3.02 -15.55
N ASN A 223 16.93 -4.34 -15.52
CA ASN A 223 17.75 -5.16 -14.63
C ASN A 223 19.26 -4.93 -14.87
N SER A 224 19.72 -4.94 -16.12
CA SER A 224 21.13 -4.64 -16.43
C SER A 224 21.54 -3.21 -16.03
N LYS A 225 20.64 -2.22 -16.20
CA LYS A 225 20.90 -0.84 -15.75
C LYS A 225 21.02 -0.75 -14.23
N ILE A 226 20.15 -1.44 -13.50
CA ILE A 226 20.18 -1.51 -12.03
C ILE A 226 21.50 -2.12 -11.57
N GLU A 227 21.93 -3.24 -12.15
CA GLU A 227 23.19 -3.90 -11.78
C GLU A 227 24.39 -2.97 -11.96
N ARG A 228 24.46 -2.24 -13.07
CA ARG A 228 25.54 -1.29 -13.35
C ARG A 228 25.53 -0.07 -12.42
N LEU A 229 24.36 0.48 -12.10
CA LEU A 229 24.24 1.77 -11.40
C LEU A 229 24.14 1.65 -9.89
N TRP A 230 23.52 0.58 -9.39
CA TRP A 230 23.30 0.33 -7.96
C TRP A 230 24.35 -0.63 -7.38
N GLY A 231 24.93 -1.49 -8.23
CA GLY A 231 25.80 -2.58 -7.80
C GLY A 231 24.98 -3.79 -7.33
N VAL A 232 25.50 -4.99 -7.57
CA VAL A 232 24.87 -6.22 -7.08
C VAL A 232 25.19 -6.33 -5.59
N SER A 233 24.35 -5.78 -4.71
CA SER A 233 24.36 -6.22 -3.30
C SER A 233 23.81 -7.64 -3.23
N ARG A 234 24.64 -8.61 -3.61
CA ARG A 234 24.53 -10.01 -3.20
C ARG A 234 25.74 -10.27 -2.33
N SER A 235 25.67 -9.87 -1.06
CA SER A 235 26.57 -10.42 -0.05
C SER A 235 26.32 -11.93 -0.01
N THR A 236 27.33 -12.75 -0.28
CA THR A 236 27.22 -14.21 -0.11
C THR A 236 26.91 -14.52 1.36
N PRO A 237 26.37 -15.72 1.69
CA PRO A 237 26.15 -16.11 3.08
C PRO A 237 27.40 -15.89 3.96
N GLU A 238 28.59 -16.20 3.44
CA GLU A 238 29.86 -16.00 4.15
C GLU A 238 30.18 -14.52 4.37
N ALA A 239 29.90 -13.67 3.37
CA ALA A 239 30.08 -12.23 3.50
C ALA A 239 29.12 -11.64 4.56
N LYS A 240 27.87 -12.12 4.60
CA LYS A 240 26.88 -11.71 5.61
C LYS A 240 27.29 -12.12 7.02
N LEU A 241 27.80 -13.34 7.20
CA LEU A 241 28.31 -13.78 8.51
C LEU A 241 29.47 -12.89 8.99
N LYS A 242 30.40 -12.53 8.09
CA LYS A 242 31.48 -11.59 8.40
C LYS A 242 30.95 -10.20 8.76
N GLU A 243 29.92 -9.74 8.06
CA GLU A 243 29.26 -8.45 8.30
C GLU A 243 28.53 -8.44 9.66
N ILE A 244 27.82 -9.52 10.01
CA ILE A 244 27.19 -9.71 11.33
C ILE A 244 28.25 -9.62 12.44
N GLU A 245 29.36 -10.33 12.32
CA GLU A 245 30.43 -10.29 13.32
C GLU A 245 31.10 -8.91 13.39
N LYS A 246 31.26 -8.22 12.26
CA LYS A 246 31.76 -6.83 12.24
C LYS A 246 30.84 -5.90 13.04
N TYR A 247 29.54 -5.94 12.78
CA TYR A 247 28.59 -5.03 13.42
C TYR A 247 28.30 -5.39 14.88
N LYS A 248 28.39 -6.67 15.26
CA LYS A 248 28.42 -7.08 16.68
C LYS A 248 29.58 -6.43 17.42
N ARG A 249 30.80 -6.51 16.86
CA ARG A 249 31.99 -5.85 17.46
C ARG A 249 31.77 -4.36 17.61
N ILE A 250 31.27 -3.67 16.57
CA ILE A 250 30.98 -2.22 16.62
C ILE A 250 29.96 -1.89 17.71
N ALA A 251 28.87 -2.67 17.80
CA ALA A 251 27.84 -2.47 18.81
C ALA A 251 28.35 -2.63 20.26
N GLU A 252 29.38 -3.45 20.47
CA GLU A 252 29.99 -3.73 21.77
C GLU A 252 31.22 -2.89 22.08
N LEU A 253 31.72 -2.09 21.12
CA LEU A 253 32.88 -1.21 21.33
C LEU A 253 32.66 -0.33 22.56
N ARG A 254 33.63 -0.35 23.47
CA ARG A 254 33.72 0.62 24.56
C ARG A 254 34.44 1.85 24.03
N THR A 255 33.76 2.98 24.05
CA THR A 255 34.28 4.26 23.57
C THR A 255 34.04 5.34 24.61
N ASN A 256 34.78 6.44 24.55
CA ASN A 256 34.57 7.60 25.42
C ASN A 256 33.25 8.34 25.17
N LEU A 257 32.59 8.09 24.02
CA LEU A 257 31.26 8.60 23.73
C LEU A 257 30.19 7.60 24.20
N PRO A 258 29.35 7.94 25.20
CA PRO A 258 28.29 7.05 25.68
C PRO A 258 27.18 6.91 24.63
N ASN A 259 26.50 5.77 24.64
CA ASN A 259 25.36 5.53 23.76
C ASN A 259 24.18 6.42 24.16
N ASN A 260 23.49 6.99 23.18
CA ASN A 260 22.38 7.91 23.37
C ASN A 260 21.06 7.28 22.88
N LEU A 261 20.22 6.86 23.83
CA LEU A 261 18.94 6.21 23.52
C LEU A 261 17.99 7.10 22.72
N SER A 262 17.97 8.41 22.98
CA SER A 262 17.14 9.37 22.25
C SER A 262 17.55 9.53 20.79
N LYS A 263 18.86 9.49 20.49
CA LYS A 263 19.37 9.43 19.12
C LYS A 263 19.05 8.08 18.46
N GLY A 264 19.17 6.98 19.22
CA GLY A 264 18.73 5.66 18.78
C GLY A 264 17.26 5.62 18.39
N ARG A 265 16.37 6.22 19.21
CA ARG A 265 14.95 6.39 18.89
C ARG A 265 14.75 7.24 17.64
N ALA A 266 15.49 8.34 17.49
CA ALA A 266 15.41 9.16 16.28
C ALA A 266 15.79 8.38 15.01
N LEU A 267 16.82 7.52 15.08
CA LEU A 267 17.19 6.65 13.97
C LEU A 267 16.13 5.57 13.69
N PHE A 268 15.60 4.94 14.74
CA PHE A 268 14.47 4.01 14.62
C PHE A 268 13.27 4.69 13.94
N ASN A 269 12.93 5.91 14.34
CA ASN A 269 11.84 6.68 13.74
C ASN A 269 12.09 7.08 12.28
N ARG A 270 13.35 7.17 11.87
CA ARG A 270 13.70 7.47 10.49
C ARG A 270 13.66 6.24 9.58
N VAL A 271 14.01 5.08 10.10
CA VAL A 271 14.31 3.88 9.29
C VAL A 271 13.36 2.72 9.54
N CYS A 272 13.05 2.43 10.81
CA CYS A 272 12.40 1.18 11.21
C CYS A 272 10.90 1.36 11.52
N VAL A 273 10.49 2.53 12.05
CA VAL A 273 9.13 2.79 12.57
C VAL A 273 8.04 2.71 11.50
N GLN A 274 8.40 2.90 10.23
CA GLN A 274 7.43 2.76 9.14
C GLN A 274 6.94 1.33 9.03
N CYS A 275 7.82 0.37 9.34
CA CYS A 275 7.48 -1.03 9.27
C CYS A 275 7.12 -1.61 10.63
N HIS A 276 7.94 -1.36 11.65
CA HIS A 276 7.85 -2.03 12.93
C HIS A 276 7.19 -1.14 13.98
N LYS A 277 6.46 -1.80 14.88
CA LYS A 277 5.98 -1.21 16.13
C LYS A 277 6.98 -1.49 17.26
N LEU A 278 7.23 -0.51 18.11
CA LEU A 278 8.02 -0.63 19.33
C LEU A 278 7.41 0.27 20.42
N TYR A 279 7.10 -0.31 21.57
CA TYR A 279 6.41 0.36 22.69
C TYR A 279 5.09 1.01 22.27
N GLY A 280 4.30 0.32 21.45
CA GLY A 280 3.00 0.81 20.98
C GLY A 280 3.07 1.78 19.80
N GLU A 281 4.25 2.31 19.46
CA GLU A 281 4.43 3.27 18.36
C GLU A 281 5.01 2.61 17.11
N GLY A 282 4.46 2.97 15.94
CA GLY A 282 5.00 2.59 14.63
C GLY A 282 4.03 1.82 13.73
N GLY A 283 4.59 1.25 12.68
CA GLY A 283 3.86 0.58 11.61
C GLY A 283 3.42 -0.83 11.95
N THR A 284 2.54 -1.36 11.10
CA THR A 284 2.01 -2.74 11.18
C THR A 284 2.46 -3.59 9.99
N ILE A 285 3.49 -3.12 9.29
CA ILE A 285 4.00 -3.75 8.08
C ILE A 285 5.00 -4.88 8.42
N GLY A 286 5.85 -4.65 9.42
CA GLY A 286 6.61 -5.70 10.08
C GLY A 286 5.94 -6.12 11.38
N PRO A 287 6.48 -7.14 12.07
CA PRO A 287 6.02 -7.49 13.41
C PRO A 287 6.21 -6.36 14.40
N ASP A 288 5.37 -6.35 15.44
CA ASP A 288 5.65 -5.60 16.67
C ASP A 288 6.89 -6.22 17.32
N ILE A 289 7.95 -5.43 17.44
CA ILE A 289 9.22 -5.89 17.97
C ILE A 289 9.35 -5.70 19.48
N THR A 290 8.33 -5.14 20.15
CA THR A 290 8.35 -4.88 21.59
C THR A 290 8.63 -6.14 22.40
N GLY A 291 8.00 -7.26 22.04
CA GLY A 291 8.16 -8.55 22.70
C GLY A 291 9.22 -9.49 22.12
N SER A 292 10.00 -9.05 21.11
CA SER A 292 11.03 -9.90 20.50
C SER A 292 12.23 -10.11 21.44
N ASP A 293 13.16 -10.98 21.04
CA ASP A 293 14.45 -11.22 21.72
C ASP A 293 15.43 -10.05 21.54
N ARG A 294 14.94 -8.81 21.72
CA ARG A 294 15.71 -7.58 21.55
C ARG A 294 16.86 -7.43 22.54
N ARG A 295 16.97 -8.26 23.58
CA ARG A 295 18.13 -8.24 24.49
C ARG A 295 19.33 -8.97 23.91
N ASN A 296 19.10 -9.91 22.99
CA ASN A 296 20.09 -10.68 22.28
C ASN A 296 20.67 -9.89 21.11
N LEU A 297 21.95 -9.51 21.23
CA LEU A 297 22.63 -8.72 20.21
C LEU A 297 22.74 -9.47 18.87
N HIS A 298 22.99 -10.78 18.92
CA HIS A 298 23.08 -11.59 17.72
C HIS A 298 21.73 -11.61 16.99
N TYR A 299 20.63 -11.80 17.71
CA TYR A 299 19.28 -11.74 17.15
C TYR A 299 19.03 -10.42 16.39
N ILE A 300 19.32 -9.27 17.00
CA ILE A 300 19.09 -7.96 16.37
C ILE A 300 19.97 -7.79 15.13
N ILE A 301 21.29 -7.99 15.26
CA ILE A 301 22.23 -7.74 14.17
C ILE A 301 21.96 -8.69 13.00
N SER A 302 21.71 -9.98 13.26
CA SER A 302 21.39 -10.95 12.21
C SER A 302 20.14 -10.57 11.43
N ASN A 303 19.06 -10.13 12.10
CA ASN A 303 17.84 -9.69 11.42
C ASN A 303 18.03 -8.38 10.61
N ILE A 304 18.90 -7.48 11.06
CA ILE A 304 19.17 -6.22 10.34
C ILE A 304 20.07 -6.45 9.12
N VAL A 305 21.10 -7.28 9.26
CA VAL A 305 22.10 -7.55 8.21
C VAL A 305 21.58 -8.57 7.20
N ASP A 306 20.91 -9.63 7.67
CA ASP A 306 20.33 -10.68 6.84
C ASP A 306 18.84 -10.91 7.11
N PRO A 307 17.96 -9.96 6.75
CA PRO A 307 16.52 -10.11 6.92
C PRO A 307 15.91 -11.27 6.13
N ASN A 308 16.66 -11.90 5.21
CA ASN A 308 16.18 -13.00 4.38
C ASN A 308 16.48 -14.39 4.98
N ALA A 309 17.32 -14.47 6.01
CA ALA A 309 17.69 -15.74 6.64
C ALA A 309 16.49 -16.46 7.27
N GLU A 310 15.59 -15.70 7.89
CA GLU A 310 14.37 -16.21 8.50
C GLU A 310 13.21 -15.26 8.21
N ILE A 311 12.20 -15.75 7.50
CA ILE A 311 11.04 -14.95 7.09
C ILE A 311 9.79 -15.66 7.59
N PRO A 312 9.11 -15.13 8.63
CA PRO A 312 7.86 -15.72 9.05
C PRO A 312 6.83 -15.64 7.91
N ASN A 313 5.99 -16.67 7.78
CA ASN A 313 5.06 -16.79 6.66
C ASN A 313 4.15 -15.56 6.48
N ASP A 314 3.72 -14.95 7.59
CA ASP A 314 2.85 -13.77 7.62
C ASP A 314 3.52 -12.49 7.09
N TYR A 315 4.84 -12.49 6.90
CA TYR A 315 5.62 -11.35 6.40
C TYR A 315 6.35 -11.67 5.09
N ARG A 316 6.03 -12.80 4.45
CA ARG A 316 6.58 -13.11 3.12
C ARG A 316 6.14 -12.07 2.11
N THR A 317 7.12 -11.49 1.42
CA THR A 317 6.84 -10.55 0.34
C THR A 317 6.15 -11.29 -0.80
N THR A 318 5.24 -10.60 -1.45
CA THR A 318 4.49 -11.08 -2.60
C THR A 318 4.56 -10.01 -3.69
N ILE A 319 4.79 -10.46 -4.92
CA ILE A 319 4.62 -9.61 -6.10
C ILE A 319 3.18 -9.79 -6.58
N VAL A 320 2.39 -8.72 -6.54
CA VAL A 320 1.05 -8.69 -7.11
C VAL A 320 1.14 -7.98 -8.45
N ARG A 321 1.00 -8.73 -9.53
CA ARG A 321 0.94 -8.20 -10.89
C ARG A 321 -0.48 -7.74 -11.16
N MET A 322 -0.62 -6.52 -11.62
CA MET A 322 -1.89 -5.91 -11.95
C MET A 322 -2.15 -6.00 -13.46
N LYS A 323 -3.42 -5.99 -13.85
CA LYS A 323 -3.83 -5.96 -15.27
C LYS A 323 -3.56 -4.62 -15.97
N ASP A 324 -3.22 -3.59 -15.20
CA ASP A 324 -2.84 -2.25 -15.68
C ASP A 324 -1.31 -2.05 -15.74
N ASP A 325 -0.58 -3.16 -15.90
CA ASP A 325 0.88 -3.26 -15.97
C ASP A 325 1.65 -2.78 -14.75
N ARG A 326 0.95 -2.54 -13.63
CA ARG A 326 1.60 -2.26 -12.36
C ARG A 326 2.08 -3.52 -11.68
N VAL A 327 3.16 -3.37 -10.92
CA VAL A 327 3.59 -4.35 -9.94
C VAL A 327 3.53 -3.72 -8.56
N LEU A 328 2.84 -4.40 -7.65
CA LEU A 328 2.85 -4.07 -6.23
C LEU A 328 3.73 -5.11 -5.54
N VAL A 329 4.75 -4.64 -4.81
CA VAL A 329 5.62 -5.52 -4.01
C VAL A 329 5.29 -5.25 -2.55
N GLY A 330 4.76 -6.25 -1.86
CA GLY A 330 4.25 -6.08 -0.51
C GLY A 330 3.83 -7.37 0.18
N VAL A 331 3.28 -7.25 1.38
CA VAL A 331 2.71 -8.36 2.15
C VAL A 331 1.20 -8.33 2.03
N ILE A 332 0.57 -9.47 1.71
CA ILE A 332 -0.89 -9.58 1.70
C ILE A 332 -1.38 -9.74 3.14
N ARG A 333 -2.09 -8.73 3.64
CA ARG A 333 -2.63 -8.66 5.01
C ARG A 333 -3.93 -9.43 5.18
N SER A 334 -4.80 -9.35 4.17
CA SER A 334 -6.08 -10.04 4.18
C SER A 334 -6.57 -10.34 2.77
N ARG A 335 -7.40 -11.37 2.65
CA ARG A 335 -8.08 -11.77 1.41
C ARG A 335 -9.57 -11.91 1.73
N GLU A 336 -10.32 -10.85 1.57
CA GLU A 336 -11.73 -10.78 1.96
C GLU A 336 -12.62 -10.47 0.77
N GLY A 337 -13.71 -11.24 0.60
CA GLY A 337 -14.67 -11.02 -0.49
C GLY A 337 -13.97 -10.96 -1.85
N GLN A 338 -14.17 -9.85 -2.58
CA GLN A 338 -13.58 -9.59 -3.90
C GLN A 338 -12.32 -8.70 -3.86
N SER A 339 -11.72 -8.47 -2.69
CA SER A 339 -10.50 -7.66 -2.55
C SER A 339 -9.38 -8.40 -1.81
N ILE A 340 -8.15 -7.92 -2.01
CA ILE A 340 -6.99 -8.25 -1.19
C ILE A 340 -6.42 -6.96 -0.61
N THR A 341 -5.94 -7.03 0.63
CA THR A 341 -5.26 -5.90 1.27
C THR A 341 -3.76 -6.13 1.16
N VAL A 342 -3.04 -5.24 0.49
CA VAL A 342 -1.60 -5.32 0.25
C VAL A 342 -0.90 -4.20 0.99
N ALA A 343 -0.03 -4.54 1.95
CA ALA A 343 0.85 -3.61 2.61
C ALA A 343 2.17 -3.51 1.85
N THR A 344 2.40 -2.37 1.20
CA THR A 344 3.67 -2.00 0.58
C THR A 344 4.53 -1.20 1.58
N PRO A 345 5.82 -0.95 1.32
CA PRO A 345 6.65 -0.12 2.20
C PRO A 345 6.10 1.30 2.46
N GLY A 346 5.33 1.86 1.51
CA GLY A 346 4.81 3.23 1.60
C GLY A 346 3.35 3.35 2.04
N GLU A 347 2.54 2.33 1.79
CA GLU A 347 1.08 2.39 1.97
C GLU A 347 0.41 1.02 2.04
N VAL A 348 -0.81 0.99 2.60
CA VAL A 348 -1.71 -0.17 2.59
C VAL A 348 -2.79 0.08 1.54
N LEU A 349 -2.87 -0.83 0.57
CA LEU A 349 -3.77 -0.74 -0.58
C LEU A 349 -4.84 -1.81 -0.50
N SER A 350 -6.09 -1.44 -0.75
CA SER A 350 -7.15 -2.40 -1.08
C SER A 350 -7.20 -2.58 -2.59
N VAL A 351 -7.01 -3.81 -3.05
CA VAL A 351 -6.92 -4.16 -4.47
C VAL A 351 -8.04 -5.12 -4.82
N ALA A 352 -8.87 -4.76 -5.80
CA ALA A 352 -9.90 -5.66 -6.31
C ALA A 352 -9.25 -6.87 -7.00
N LYS A 353 -9.68 -8.09 -6.65
CA LYS A 353 -9.15 -9.34 -7.23
C LYS A 353 -9.29 -9.38 -8.76
N ARG A 354 -10.34 -8.75 -9.30
CA ARG A 354 -10.55 -8.64 -10.74
C ARG A 354 -9.47 -7.83 -11.47
N ASP A 355 -8.78 -6.93 -10.78
CA ASP A 355 -7.68 -6.11 -11.33
C ASP A 355 -6.33 -6.82 -11.23
N VAL A 356 -6.26 -7.94 -10.50
CA VAL A 356 -5.03 -8.72 -10.30
C VAL A 356 -4.85 -9.68 -11.48
N ALA A 357 -3.66 -9.66 -12.07
CA ALA A 357 -3.23 -10.59 -13.10
C ALA A 357 -2.55 -11.83 -12.49
N ALA A 358 -1.64 -11.63 -11.52
CA ALA A 358 -0.93 -12.72 -10.85
C ALA A 358 -0.55 -12.36 -9.42
N ILE A 359 -0.38 -13.37 -8.57
CA ILE A 359 0.12 -13.23 -7.20
C ILE A 359 1.27 -14.23 -7.03
N GLU A 360 2.47 -13.72 -6.83
CA GLU A 360 3.71 -14.49 -6.82
C GLU A 360 4.41 -14.33 -5.46
N PRO A 361 4.24 -15.29 -4.53
CA PRO A 361 4.98 -15.31 -3.28
C PRO A 361 6.49 -15.32 -3.54
N GLN A 362 7.24 -14.58 -2.74
CA GLN A 362 8.68 -14.45 -2.84
C GLN A 362 9.38 -15.03 -1.62
N ASN A 363 10.62 -15.46 -1.82
CA ASN A 363 11.50 -15.97 -0.76
C ASN A 363 12.41 -14.87 -0.19
N PHE A 364 11.99 -13.61 -0.26
CA PHE A 364 12.69 -12.49 0.35
C PHE A 364 11.77 -11.69 1.28
N SER A 365 12.35 -11.19 2.36
CA SER A 365 11.72 -10.34 3.36
C SER A 365 11.46 -8.96 2.81
N MET A 366 10.41 -8.29 3.28
CA MET A 366 10.17 -6.91 2.90
C MET A 366 11.15 -5.94 3.56
N MET A 367 11.81 -6.37 4.65
CA MET A 367 12.92 -5.62 5.22
C MET A 367 14.10 -5.57 4.23
N PRO A 368 14.61 -4.38 3.91
CA PRO A 368 15.71 -4.22 2.96
C PRO A 368 17.05 -4.66 3.57
N GLU A 369 17.91 -5.23 2.73
CA GLU A 369 19.32 -5.48 3.09
C GLU A 369 20.13 -4.17 3.02
N GLY A 370 21.28 -4.13 3.67
CA GLY A 370 22.24 -3.01 3.57
C GLY A 370 21.84 -1.74 4.34
N LEU A 371 20.83 -1.80 5.22
CA LEU A 371 20.41 -0.67 6.06
C LEU A 371 21.58 -0.07 6.86
N VAL A 372 22.43 -0.94 7.42
CA VAL A 372 23.61 -0.62 8.22
C VAL A 372 24.70 0.13 7.46
N LEU A 373 24.71 0.08 6.13
CA LEU A 373 25.67 0.81 5.30
C LEU A 373 25.44 2.33 5.35
N THR A 374 24.25 2.76 5.79
CA THR A 374 23.87 4.16 5.88
C THR A 374 24.06 4.76 7.28
N PHE A 375 24.53 3.95 8.24
CA PHE A 375 24.69 4.36 9.64
C PHE A 375 26.17 4.63 9.93
N SER A 376 26.45 5.64 10.75
CA SER A 376 27.75 5.72 11.41
C SER A 376 27.87 4.64 12.49
N ASP A 377 29.09 4.33 12.93
CA ASP A 377 29.33 3.40 14.03
C ASP A 377 28.60 3.85 15.32
N GLN A 378 28.54 5.16 15.57
CA GLN A 378 27.80 5.70 16.71
C GLN A 378 26.28 5.57 16.55
N ASP A 379 25.75 5.85 15.36
CA ASP A 379 24.32 5.69 15.07
C ASP A 379 23.86 4.24 15.28
N LEU A 380 24.69 3.28 14.86
CA LEU A 380 24.43 1.87 15.09
C LEU A 380 24.42 1.54 16.59
N ARG A 381 25.41 2.01 17.36
CA ARG A 381 25.48 1.77 18.82
C ARG A 381 24.30 2.38 19.57
N ASP A 382 23.90 3.60 19.19
CA ASP A 382 22.73 4.30 19.73
C ASP A 382 21.43 3.54 19.43
N LEU A 383 21.24 3.12 18.16
CA LEU A 383 20.08 2.33 17.74
C LEU A 383 20.02 0.99 18.47
N ILE A 384 21.11 0.24 18.55
CA ILE A 384 21.13 -1.06 19.23
C ILE A 384 20.85 -0.89 20.72
N SER A 385 21.37 0.17 21.35
CA SER A 385 21.10 0.45 22.76
C SER A 385 19.64 0.80 23.00
N TYR A 386 19.03 1.60 22.13
CA TYR A 386 17.59 1.89 22.17
C TYR A 386 16.76 0.62 21.95
N LEU A 387 17.08 -0.17 20.93
CA LEU A 387 16.40 -1.44 20.64
C LEU A 387 16.53 -2.43 21.78
N ARG A 388 17.63 -2.46 22.54
CA ARG A 388 17.81 -3.34 23.71
C ARG A 388 17.14 -2.81 24.99
N GLY A 389 16.64 -1.58 24.97
CA GLY A 389 15.98 -0.94 26.10
C GLY A 389 14.71 -1.66 26.57
N GLN A 390 14.22 -1.31 27.75
CA GLN A 390 12.99 -1.88 28.32
C GLN A 390 11.78 -0.93 28.25
N GLY A 391 11.98 0.33 27.89
CA GLY A 391 10.91 1.33 27.83
C GLY A 391 11.17 2.39 26.77
N GLN A 392 10.12 3.16 26.48
CA GLN A 392 10.20 4.29 25.56
C GLN A 392 11.07 5.40 26.18
N VAL A 393 11.85 6.07 25.35
CA VAL A 393 12.71 7.21 25.75
C VAL A 393 12.31 8.45 24.99
N PRO A 394 12.51 9.68 25.48
CA PRO A 394 12.17 10.90 24.74
C PRO A 394 12.86 10.95 23.37
N LEU A 395 12.16 11.47 22.36
CA LEU A 395 12.81 11.83 21.09
C LEU A 395 13.82 12.95 21.35
N SER A 396 14.98 12.89 20.72
CA SER A 396 16.00 13.94 20.88
C SER A 396 15.40 15.32 20.57
N GLY A 397 15.35 16.20 21.58
CA GLY A 397 14.76 17.54 21.48
C GLY A 397 13.33 17.68 22.01
N GLY A 398 12.67 16.60 22.42
CA GLY A 398 11.40 16.63 23.15
C GLY A 398 11.64 16.49 24.66
N LYS A 399 11.05 17.39 25.47
CA LYS A 399 10.99 17.20 26.93
C LYS A 399 10.37 15.83 27.22
N ALA A 400 10.94 15.10 28.18
CA ALA A 400 10.31 13.89 28.71
C ALA A 400 8.89 14.24 29.19
N ALA A 401 7.90 13.45 28.79
CA ALA A 401 6.61 13.49 29.46
C ALA A 401 6.79 12.83 30.83
N GLU A 402 6.51 13.60 31.89
CA GLU A 402 6.39 13.10 33.28
C GLU A 402 5.22 12.12 33.43
#